data_AF-A0A0G0IEK6-F1
#
_entry.id   AF-A0A0G0IEK6-F1
#
_cell.length_a   1.000
_cell.length_b   1.000
_cell.length_c   1.000
_cell.angle_alpha   90.00
_cell.angle_beta   90.00
_cell.angle_gamma   90.00
#
_symmetry.space_group_name_H-M   'P 1'
#
loop_
_entity.id
_entity.type
_entity.pdbx_description
1 polymer ?
#
loop_
_entity_poly.entity_id
_entity_poly.type
_entity_poly.pdbx_seq_one_letter_code
_entity_poly.pdbx_strand_id
1 'polypeptide(L)'
;MNVNWNISGHNNILNYLENCVKKNSLHHAYLFFGPEHVGKATTAHFFSKMILCSAKSAENLPCGNCVNCIQFEKKLHPDFHEIYKGIDEKTKALKKNISIDQILKLQSSISRYSLYNNHTVIIIHDAEDLSDNAKNALLKTLEEPNDKTTIILIFKTLKRKTYLKFHTEFPEKQ
;
A
#
# COMPACT_ATOMS: atom_id res chain seq x y z
N MET A 1 19.17 -17.66 -1.81
CA MET A 1 19.55 -16.76 -0.69
C MET A 1 18.28 -16.09 -0.20
N ASN A 2 18.11 -15.89 1.11
CA ASN A 2 16.88 -15.31 1.66
C ASN A 2 16.87 -13.78 1.46
N VAL A 3 15.71 -13.23 1.09
CA VAL A 3 15.49 -11.79 1.02
C VAL A 3 15.62 -11.19 2.43
N ASN A 4 16.44 -10.16 2.58
CA ASN A 4 16.61 -9.48 3.87
C ASN A 4 15.57 -8.37 4.02
N TRP A 5 14.46 -8.68 4.69
CA TRP A 5 13.37 -7.75 4.98
C TRP A 5 13.69 -6.66 6.01
N ASN A 6 14.87 -6.70 6.64
CA ASN A 6 15.27 -5.81 7.74
C ASN A 6 14.24 -5.76 8.89
N ILE A 7 13.57 -6.89 9.13
CA ILE A 7 12.58 -7.11 10.20
C ILE A 7 12.85 -8.50 10.78
N SER A 8 12.71 -8.62 12.10
CA SER A 8 12.82 -9.91 12.79
C SER A 8 11.44 -10.53 13.01
N GLY A 9 11.29 -11.82 12.69
CA GLY A 9 10.03 -12.55 12.84
C GLY A 9 9.11 -12.46 11.62
N HIS A 10 7.84 -12.82 11.79
CA HIS A 10 6.81 -12.81 10.73
C HIS A 10 7.12 -13.66 9.49
N ASN A 11 8.03 -14.64 9.59
CA ASN A 11 8.51 -15.45 8.48
C ASN A 11 7.40 -15.97 7.55
N ASN A 12 6.29 -16.45 8.09
CA ASN A 12 5.17 -16.96 7.29
C ASN A 12 4.57 -15.87 6.38
N ILE A 13 4.39 -14.66 6.91
CA ILE A 13 3.83 -13.52 6.16
C ILE A 13 4.86 -13.00 5.15
N LEU A 14 6.12 -12.88 5.55
CA LEU A 14 7.19 -12.42 4.66
C LEU A 14 7.40 -13.37 3.48
N ASN A 15 7.41 -14.69 3.74
CA ASN A 15 7.49 -15.71 2.70
C ASN A 15 6.27 -15.69 1.78
N TYR A 16 5.07 -15.44 2.32
CA TYR A 16 3.85 -15.29 1.51
C TYR A 16 3.98 -14.10 0.55
N LEU A 17 4.34 -12.92 1.06
CA LEU A 17 4.50 -11.70 0.24
C LEU A 17 5.60 -11.87 -0.82
N GLU A 18 6.74 -12.47 -0.45
CA GLU A 18 7.82 -12.79 -1.38
C GLU A 18 7.32 -13.69 -2.52
N ASN A 19 6.56 -14.74 -2.19
CA ASN A 19 5.99 -15.64 -3.19
C ASN A 19 4.97 -14.94 -4.10
N CYS A 20 4.16 -14.02 -3.57
CA CYS A 20 3.23 -13.23 -4.39
C CYS A 20 3.96 -12.42 -5.47
N VAL A 21 5.10 -11.78 -5.13
CA VAL A 21 5.92 -11.07 -6.13
C VAL A 21 6.51 -12.06 -7.13
N LYS A 22 7.14 -13.14 -6.64
CA LYS A 22 7.83 -14.12 -7.51
C LYS A 22 6.90 -14.79 -8.52
N LYS A 23 5.66 -15.08 -8.11
CA LYS A 23 4.66 -15.75 -8.96
C LYS A 23 3.81 -14.76 -9.77
N ASN A 24 4.06 -13.46 -9.64
CA ASN A 24 3.22 -12.40 -10.22
C ASN A 24 1.72 -12.59 -9.85
N SER A 25 1.46 -12.97 -8.60
CA SER A 25 0.11 -13.25 -8.07
C SER A 25 -0.25 -12.21 -7.01
N LEU A 26 -0.07 -10.94 -7.35
CA LEU A 26 -0.33 -9.81 -6.44
C LEU A 26 -1.84 -9.56 -6.35
N HIS A 27 -2.37 -9.46 -5.13
CA HIS A 27 -3.69 -8.91 -4.91
C HIS A 27 -3.69 -7.39 -5.13
N HIS A 28 -4.86 -6.86 -5.52
CA HIS A 28 -5.07 -5.42 -5.68
C HIS A 28 -5.07 -4.69 -4.33
N ALA A 29 -5.35 -5.38 -3.23
CA ALA A 29 -5.34 -4.79 -1.89
C ALA A 29 -4.78 -5.73 -0.81
N TYR A 30 -4.05 -5.16 0.14
CA TYR A 30 -3.55 -5.82 1.34
C TYR A 30 -3.89 -4.97 2.57
N LEU A 31 -4.27 -5.62 3.67
CA LEU A 31 -4.48 -4.99 4.97
C LEU A 31 -3.41 -5.46 5.95
N PHE A 32 -2.53 -4.56 6.35
CA PHE A 32 -1.51 -4.81 7.37
C PHE A 32 -2.00 -4.26 8.70
N PHE A 33 -2.32 -5.13 9.64
CA PHE A 33 -2.79 -4.75 10.97
C PHE A 33 -1.97 -5.45 12.06
N GLY A 34 -1.92 -4.84 13.23
CA GLY A 34 -1.20 -5.36 14.38
C GLY A 34 -0.66 -4.24 15.28
N PRO A 35 -0.03 -4.57 16.41
CA PRO A 35 0.49 -3.60 17.37
C PRO A 35 1.38 -2.54 16.72
N GLU A 36 1.43 -1.34 17.32
CA GLU A 36 2.38 -0.32 16.90
C GLU A 36 3.83 -0.84 16.96
N HIS A 37 4.68 -0.34 16.07
CA HIS A 37 6.11 -0.69 16.00
C HIS A 37 6.47 -2.14 15.64
N VAL A 38 5.50 -3.00 15.30
CA VAL A 38 5.76 -4.39 14.86
C VAL A 38 6.36 -4.52 13.44
N GLY A 39 6.70 -3.40 12.79
CA GLY A 39 7.32 -3.41 11.46
C GLY A 39 6.37 -3.31 10.26
N LYS A 40 5.06 -3.08 10.45
CA LYS A 40 4.08 -2.98 9.35
C LYS A 40 4.48 -2.03 8.22
N ALA A 41 4.88 -0.81 8.57
CA ALA A 41 5.30 0.20 7.60
C ALA A 41 6.59 -0.25 6.89
N THR A 42 7.57 -0.75 7.64
CA THR A 42 8.81 -1.30 7.09
C THR A 42 8.54 -2.43 6.09
N THR A 43 7.65 -3.38 6.42
CA THR A 43 7.24 -4.45 5.52
C THR A 43 6.54 -3.89 4.28
N ALA A 44 5.62 -2.94 4.45
CA ALA A 44 4.87 -2.34 3.35
C ALA A 44 5.79 -1.60 2.36
N HIS A 45 6.73 -0.80 2.86
CA HIS A 45 7.75 -0.15 2.03
C HIS A 45 8.63 -1.16 1.30
N PHE A 46 9.15 -2.16 2.01
CA PHE A 46 10.04 -3.15 1.41
C PHE A 46 9.30 -3.98 0.34
N PHE A 47 8.07 -4.39 0.64
CA PHE A 47 7.19 -5.09 -0.32
C PHE A 47 6.88 -4.23 -1.54
N SER A 48 6.61 -2.94 -1.36
CA SER A 48 6.41 -1.99 -2.46
C SER A 48 7.65 -1.88 -3.34
N LYS A 49 8.83 -1.81 -2.73
CA LYS A 49 10.11 -1.81 -3.44
C LYS A 49 10.33 -3.10 -4.23
N MET A 50 9.92 -4.26 -3.69
CA MET A 50 9.95 -5.53 -4.42
C MET A 50 9.04 -5.51 -5.65
N ILE A 51 7.79 -5.07 -5.49
CA ILE A 51 6.80 -5.01 -6.59
C ILE A 51 7.30 -4.10 -7.73
N LEU A 52 7.89 -2.95 -7.39
CA LEU A 52 8.32 -1.93 -8.35
C LEU A 52 9.71 -2.19 -8.94
N CYS A 53 10.45 -3.17 -8.43
CA CYS A 53 11.78 -3.47 -8.92
C CYS A 53 11.72 -4.00 -10.37
N SER A 54 12.44 -3.35 -11.28
CA SER A 54 12.48 -3.74 -12.69
C SER A 54 13.39 -4.92 -13.02
N ALA A 55 14.17 -5.42 -12.05
CA ALA A 55 15.02 -6.58 -12.25
C ALA A 55 14.17 -7.85 -12.36
N LYS A 56 14.31 -8.59 -13.47
CA LYS A 56 13.55 -9.82 -13.74
C LYS A 56 13.98 -11.04 -12.90
N SER A 57 15.00 -10.91 -12.06
CA SER A 57 15.46 -12.03 -11.23
C SER A 57 14.62 -12.13 -9.96
N ALA A 58 13.81 -13.19 -9.89
CA ALA A 58 13.04 -13.55 -8.70
C ALA A 58 13.91 -13.76 -7.45
N GLU A 59 15.19 -14.06 -7.62
CA GLU A 59 16.11 -14.43 -6.54
C GLU A 59 16.63 -13.24 -5.74
N ASN A 60 16.60 -12.02 -6.30
CA ASN A 60 17.15 -10.81 -5.69
C ASN A 60 16.17 -9.63 -5.76
N LEU A 61 14.92 -9.84 -5.29
CA LEU A 61 13.93 -8.78 -5.18
C LEU A 61 13.90 -8.21 -3.74
N PRO A 62 14.05 -6.89 -3.54
CA PRO A 62 14.41 -5.88 -4.53
C PRO A 62 15.93 -5.87 -4.79
N CYS A 63 16.35 -5.59 -6.04
CA CYS A 63 17.78 -5.71 -6.41
C CYS A 63 18.66 -4.57 -5.87
N GLY A 64 18.06 -3.46 -5.45
CA GLY A 64 18.74 -2.32 -4.83
C GLY A 64 19.53 -1.42 -5.79
N ASN A 65 19.81 -1.84 -7.02
CA ASN A 65 20.67 -1.11 -7.96
C ASN A 65 19.99 -0.68 -9.27
N CYS A 66 18.78 -1.15 -9.58
CA CYS A 66 18.06 -0.71 -10.78
C CYS A 66 17.50 0.70 -10.59
N VAL A 67 17.16 1.37 -11.70
CA VAL A 67 16.63 2.74 -11.70
C VAL A 67 15.40 2.88 -10.79
N ASN A 68 14.49 1.90 -10.80
CA ASN A 68 13.30 1.90 -9.95
C ASN A 68 13.68 1.79 -8.46
N CYS A 69 14.59 0.88 -8.09
CA CYS A 69 15.07 0.77 -6.71
C CYS A 69 15.74 2.07 -6.23
N ILE A 70 16.56 2.70 -7.07
CA ILE A 70 17.23 3.96 -6.74
C ILE A 70 16.22 5.10 -6.57
N GLN A 71 15.24 5.21 -7.48
CA GLN A 71 14.19 6.22 -7.38
C GLN A 71 13.30 6.01 -6.15
N PHE A 72 12.99 4.75 -5.82
CA PHE A 72 12.21 4.40 -4.63
C PHE A 72 12.92 4.87 -3.36
N GLU A 73 14.21 4.56 -3.20
CA GLU A 73 15.01 5.01 -2.05
C GLU A 73 15.08 6.54 -1.92
N LYS A 74 15.12 7.24 -3.06
CA LYS A 74 15.11 8.71 -3.11
C LYS A 74 13.71 9.32 -2.92
N LYS A 75 12.66 8.50 -2.76
CA LYS A 75 11.25 8.94 -2.69
C LYS A 75 10.79 9.71 -3.94
N LEU A 76 11.32 9.32 -5.11
CA LEU A 76 11.03 9.94 -6.41
C LEU A 76 10.40 8.96 -7.41
N HIS A 77 10.03 7.76 -6.97
CA HIS A 77 9.43 6.76 -7.86
C HIS A 77 8.03 7.21 -8.30
N PRO A 78 7.76 7.36 -9.61
CA PRO A 78 6.48 7.91 -10.10
C PRO A 78 5.29 7.02 -9.76
N ASP A 79 5.49 5.70 -9.77
CA ASP A 79 4.44 4.70 -9.50
C ASP A 79 4.35 4.28 -8.01
N PHE A 80 4.97 5.05 -7.10
CA PHE A 80 4.84 4.84 -5.66
C PHE A 80 4.16 6.04 -5.01
N HIS A 81 3.10 5.79 -4.25
CA HIS A 81 2.35 6.83 -3.56
C HIS A 81 2.13 6.48 -2.10
N GLU A 82 2.23 7.49 -1.24
CA GLU A 82 1.96 7.35 0.18
C GLU A 82 1.02 8.42 0.68
N ILE A 83 0.04 8.00 1.48
CA ILE A 83 -0.93 8.88 2.10
C ILE A 83 -0.79 8.78 3.61
N TYR A 84 -0.66 9.95 4.23
CA TYR A 84 -0.64 10.16 5.67
C TYR A 84 -1.75 11.16 6.05
N LYS A 85 -2.09 11.21 7.33
CA LYS A 85 -2.88 12.33 7.86
C LYS A 85 -2.16 13.64 7.58
N GLY A 86 -2.89 14.59 6.99
CA GLY A 86 -2.34 15.91 6.69
C GLY A 86 -2.03 16.72 7.94
N ILE A 87 -1.35 17.85 7.77
CA ILE A 87 -1.13 18.83 8.84
C ILE A 87 -2.20 19.92 8.72
N ASP A 88 -2.76 20.34 9.85
CA ASP A 88 -3.64 21.50 9.91
C ASP A 88 -2.80 22.78 9.82
N GLU A 89 -3.07 23.60 8.80
CA GLU A 89 -2.20 24.75 8.48
C GLU A 89 -2.22 25.84 9.56
N LYS A 90 -3.33 25.96 10.29
CA LYS A 90 -3.54 26.98 11.34
C LYS A 90 -2.89 26.55 12.65
N THR A 91 -3.12 25.31 13.07
CA THR A 91 -2.67 24.78 14.36
C THR A 91 -1.32 24.09 14.31
N LYS A 92 -0.81 23.79 13.10
CA LYS A 92 0.38 22.96 12.84
C LYS A 92 0.30 21.55 13.44
N ALA A 93 -0.89 21.12 13.87
CA ALA A 93 -1.13 19.80 14.43
C ALA A 93 -1.47 18.78 13.34
N LEU A 94 -1.23 17.50 13.64
CA LEU A 94 -1.67 16.40 12.78
C LEU A 94 -3.21 16.38 12.74
N LYS A 95 -3.80 16.36 11.54
CA LYS A 95 -5.24 16.22 11.37
C LYS A 95 -5.68 14.87 11.94
N LYS A 96 -6.91 14.83 12.48
CA LYS A 96 -7.49 13.60 13.03
C LYS A 96 -7.76 12.54 11.96
N ASN A 97 -8.14 12.98 10.76
CA ASN A 97 -8.58 12.10 9.69
C ASN A 97 -7.84 12.37 8.38
N ILE A 98 -7.81 11.37 7.51
CA ILE A 98 -7.46 11.51 6.09
C ILE A 98 -8.72 11.97 5.33
N SER A 99 -8.60 13.09 4.60
CA SER A 99 -9.73 13.71 3.90
C SER A 99 -10.03 13.06 2.56
N ILE A 100 -11.27 13.24 2.07
CA ILE A 100 -11.66 12.80 0.72
C ILE A 100 -10.78 13.44 -0.37
N ASP A 101 -10.41 14.71 -0.22
CA ASP A 101 -9.56 15.40 -1.21
C ASP A 101 -8.20 14.72 -1.38
N GLN A 102 -7.62 14.15 -0.31
CA GLN A 102 -6.37 13.40 -0.41
C GLN A 102 -6.54 12.14 -1.26
N ILE A 103 -7.67 11.43 -1.09
CA ILE A 103 -8.00 10.23 -1.86
C ILE A 103 -8.31 10.57 -3.32
N LEU A 104 -9.07 11.63 -3.59
CA LEU A 104 -9.38 12.07 -4.96
C LEU A 104 -8.12 12.52 -5.70
N LYS A 105 -7.24 13.28 -5.03
CA LYS A 105 -5.93 13.68 -5.61
C LYS A 105 -5.07 12.46 -5.94
N LEU A 106 -5.05 11.46 -5.07
CA LEU A 106 -4.35 10.20 -5.30
C LEU A 106 -4.91 9.47 -6.54
N GLN A 107 -6.23 9.25 -6.59
CA GLN A 107 -6.90 8.61 -7.73
C GLN A 107 -6.62 9.33 -9.05
N SER A 108 -6.61 10.67 -9.03
CA SER A 108 -6.28 11.51 -10.18
C SER A 108 -4.83 11.37 -10.65
N SER A 109 -3.90 11.09 -9.73
CA SER A 109 -2.50 10.86 -10.08
C SER A 109 -2.33 9.48 -10.73
N ILE A 110 -2.93 8.45 -10.13
CA ILE A 110 -2.85 7.07 -10.63
C ILE A 110 -3.39 6.96 -12.06
N SER A 111 -4.54 7.59 -12.35
CA SER A 111 -5.14 7.55 -13.69
C SER A 111 -4.25 8.18 -14.78
N ARG A 112 -3.39 9.14 -14.42
CA ARG A 112 -2.47 9.81 -15.35
C ARG A 112 -1.21 9.00 -15.63
N TYR A 113 -0.67 8.28 -14.64
CA TYR A 113 0.57 7.51 -14.79
C TYR A 113 0.37 6.11 -15.38
N SER A 114 -0.85 5.56 -15.29
CA SER A 114 -1.21 4.27 -15.90
C SER A 114 -1.03 4.19 -17.43
N LEU A 115 -0.76 5.31 -18.10
CA LEU A 115 -0.49 5.38 -19.55
C LEU A 115 0.78 4.61 -19.96
N TYR A 116 1.68 4.30 -19.03
CA TYR A 116 2.93 3.57 -19.30
C TYR A 116 2.88 2.07 -18.97
N ASN A 117 1.71 1.53 -18.56
CA ASN A 117 1.52 0.10 -18.25
C ASN A 117 2.41 -0.44 -17.11
N ASN A 118 2.87 0.44 -16.20
CA ASN A 118 3.65 0.09 -15.01
C ASN A 118 2.73 -0.30 -13.83
N HIS A 119 3.26 -1.11 -12.91
CA HIS A 119 2.58 -1.42 -11.65
C HIS A 119 2.67 -0.23 -10.70
N THR A 120 1.54 0.18 -10.12
CA THR A 120 1.46 1.28 -9.15
C THR A 120 1.23 0.71 -7.76
N VAL A 121 1.98 1.19 -6.77
CA VAL A 121 1.82 0.78 -5.36
C VAL A 121 1.47 1.99 -4.50
N ILE A 122 0.44 1.83 -3.68
CA ILE A 122 -0.09 2.88 -2.82
C ILE A 122 -0.06 2.38 -1.38
N ILE A 123 0.51 3.16 -0.46
CA ILE A 123 0.40 2.91 0.97
C ILE A 123 -0.48 3.98 1.61
N ILE A 124 -1.48 3.55 2.39
CA ILE A 124 -2.30 4.43 3.22
C ILE A 124 -2.00 4.12 4.69
N HIS A 125 -1.31 5.04 5.36
CA HIS A 125 -0.98 4.94 6.78
C HIS A 125 -2.18 5.35 7.63
N ASP A 126 -2.36 4.69 8.78
CA ASP A 126 -3.48 4.96 9.69
C ASP A 126 -4.83 4.95 8.96
N ALA A 127 -5.05 3.96 8.09
CA ALA A 127 -6.21 3.91 7.21
C ALA A 127 -7.55 3.76 7.97
N GLU A 128 -7.53 3.36 9.24
CA GLU A 128 -8.70 3.43 10.12
C GLU A 128 -9.21 4.87 10.32
N ASP A 129 -8.32 5.86 10.22
CA ASP A 129 -8.58 7.29 10.38
C ASP A 129 -9.02 7.96 9.05
N LEU A 130 -9.30 7.18 8.01
CA LEU A 130 -10.03 7.71 6.84
C LEU A 130 -11.39 8.26 7.30
N SER A 131 -11.69 9.50 6.90
CA SER A 131 -13.06 10.03 7.03
C SER A 131 -14.07 9.15 6.28
N ASP A 132 -15.33 9.14 6.69
CA ASP A 132 -16.34 8.27 6.03
C ASP A 132 -16.44 8.54 4.53
N ASN A 133 -16.39 9.81 4.12
CA ASN A 133 -16.37 10.19 2.70
C ASN A 133 -15.12 9.68 1.98
N ALA A 134 -13.95 9.69 2.63
CA ALA A 134 -12.71 9.15 2.07
C ALA A 134 -12.77 7.62 1.94
N LYS A 135 -13.38 6.92 2.91
CA LYS A 135 -13.61 5.46 2.85
C LYS A 135 -14.47 5.10 1.64
N ASN A 136 -15.61 5.78 1.47
CA ASN A 136 -16.53 5.53 0.34
C ASN A 136 -15.88 5.85 -1.01
N ALA A 137 -15.08 6.90 -1.09
CA ALA A 137 -14.33 7.22 -2.30
C ALA A 137 -13.29 6.14 -2.63
N LEU A 138 -12.60 5.62 -1.61
CA LEU A 138 -11.60 4.55 -1.76
C LEU A 138 -12.24 3.20 -2.10
N LEU A 139 -13.40 2.87 -1.53
CA LEU A 139 -14.14 1.63 -1.78
C LEU A 139 -14.39 1.41 -3.28
N LYS A 140 -14.79 2.46 -4.00
CA LYS A 140 -14.94 2.39 -5.46
C LYS A 140 -13.67 1.93 -6.19
N THR A 141 -12.50 2.36 -5.71
CA THR A 141 -11.20 1.92 -6.27
C THR A 141 -10.82 0.52 -5.83
N LEU A 142 -11.27 0.08 -4.66
CA LEU A 142 -11.06 -1.30 -4.20
C LEU A 142 -11.96 -2.30 -4.94
N GLU A 143 -13.17 -1.90 -5.31
CA GLU A 143 -14.13 -2.71 -6.08
C GLU A 143 -13.76 -2.81 -7.57
N GLU A 144 -13.28 -1.71 -8.16
CA GLU A 144 -12.86 -1.63 -9.56
C GLU A 144 -11.40 -1.13 -9.67
N PRO A 145 -10.41 -1.93 -9.24
CA PRO A 145 -9.02 -1.53 -9.32
C PRO A 145 -8.54 -1.56 -10.78
N ASN A 146 -7.68 -0.62 -11.15
CA ASN A 146 -6.92 -0.72 -12.39
C ASN A 146 -6.00 -1.96 -12.34
N ASP A 147 -5.86 -2.68 -13.45
CA ASP A 147 -5.24 -4.02 -13.58
C ASP A 147 -3.84 -4.16 -12.97
N LYS A 148 -3.15 -3.04 -12.72
CA LYS A 148 -1.80 -3.00 -12.17
C LYS A 148 -1.66 -2.08 -10.95
N THR A 149 -2.66 -2.03 -10.09
CA THR A 149 -2.59 -1.26 -8.83
C THR A 149 -2.59 -2.19 -7.62
N THR A 150 -1.65 -1.97 -6.70
CA THR A 150 -1.66 -2.60 -5.37
C THR A 150 -1.80 -1.54 -4.28
N ILE A 151 -2.84 -1.66 -3.45
CA ILE A 151 -3.11 -0.79 -2.31
C ILE A 151 -2.75 -1.53 -1.02
N ILE A 152 -1.92 -0.92 -0.17
CA ILE A 152 -1.56 -1.44 1.15
C ILE A 152 -2.14 -0.50 2.20
N LEU A 153 -3.10 -1.02 2.97
CA LEU A 153 -3.72 -0.31 4.08
C LEU A 153 -3.02 -0.69 5.37
N ILE A 154 -2.56 0.29 6.15
CA ILE A 154 -1.91 0.03 7.44
C ILE A 154 -2.85 0.47 8.56
N PHE A 155 -3.19 -0.48 9.44
CA PHE A 155 -4.04 -0.28 10.60
C PHE A 155 -3.25 -0.51 11.91
N LYS A 156 -3.46 0.33 12.92
CA LYS A 156 -2.91 0.16 14.27
C LYS A 156 -3.68 -0.86 15.09
N THR A 157 -5.00 -0.93 14.90
CA THR A 157 -5.87 -1.86 15.63
C THR A 157 -7.13 -2.17 14.84
N LEU A 158 -7.55 -3.44 14.84
CA LEU A 158 -8.87 -3.83 14.37
C LEU A 158 -9.91 -3.49 15.43
N LYS A 159 -10.58 -2.35 15.28
CA LYS A 159 -11.80 -2.08 16.05
C LYS A 159 -12.93 -2.93 15.45
N ARG A 160 -13.62 -3.71 16.29
CA ARG A 160 -14.66 -4.70 15.90
C ARG A 160 -15.77 -4.15 14.98
N LYS A 161 -16.04 -2.83 15.00
CA LYS A 161 -17.03 -2.16 14.11
C LYS A 161 -16.53 -1.92 12.68
N THR A 162 -15.21 -1.82 12.46
CA THR A 162 -14.65 -1.56 11.12
C THR A 162 -14.75 -2.80 10.23
N TYR A 163 -14.66 -3.99 10.83
CA TYR A 163 -14.77 -5.28 10.12
C TYR A 163 -16.13 -5.48 9.46
N LEU A 164 -17.20 -4.98 10.09
CA LEU A 164 -18.57 -5.13 9.59
C LEU A 164 -18.87 -4.25 8.37
N LYS A 165 -18.23 -3.07 8.24
CA LYS A 165 -18.46 -2.19 7.07
C LYS A 165 -17.78 -2.71 5.80
N PHE A 166 -16.56 -3.26 5.92
CA PHE A 166 -15.86 -3.79 4.74
C PHE A 166 -16.44 -5.14 4.30
N HIS A 167 -16.89 -6.02 5.21
CA HIS A 167 -17.47 -7.31 4.81
C HIS A 167 -18.90 -7.22 4.24
N THR A 168 -19.64 -6.13 4.44
CA THR A 168 -20.98 -5.99 3.86
C THR A 168 -20.98 -5.55 2.39
N GLU A 169 -19.84 -5.15 1.83
CA GLU A 169 -19.74 -4.58 0.48
C GLU A 169 -18.89 -5.41 -0.49
N PHE A 170 -18.20 -6.46 -0.04
CA PHE A 170 -17.58 -7.43 -0.95
C PHE A 170 -18.51 -8.63 -1.14
N PRO A 171 -19.27 -8.73 -2.24
CA PRO A 171 -19.98 -9.96 -2.56
C PRO A 171 -18.94 -11.04 -2.81
N GLU A 172 -19.02 -12.13 -2.05
CA GLU A 172 -18.33 -13.38 -2.37
C GLU A 172 -18.76 -13.80 -3.79
N LYS A 173 -17.89 -13.62 -4.78
CA LYS A 173 -18.07 -14.26 -6.08
C LYS A 173 -17.82 -15.75 -5.87
N GLN A 174 -18.92 -16.51 -5.91
CA GLN A 174 -18.95 -17.95 -6.16
C GLN A 174 -18.34 -18.28 -7.52
#